data_AF-A0AAU5QNL6-F1
#
_entry.id   AF-A0AAU5QNL6-F1
#
_cell.length_a   1.000
_cell.length_b   1.000
_cell.length_c   1.000
_cell.angle_alpha   90.00
_cell.angle_beta   90.00
_cell.angle_gamma   90.00
#
_symmetry.space_group_name_H-M   'P 1'
#
loop_
_entity.id
_entity.type
_entity.pdbx_description
1 polymer ?
#
loop_
_entity_poly.entity_id
_entity_poly.type
_entity_poly.pdbx_seq_one_letter_code
_entity_poly.pdbx_strand_id
1 'polypeptide(L)'
;MNDATAEEAYADSVEGVCALVDHVLREATGEAPPDTTPETELLLSGLLDSLTIMKIVTVVESAYGIALAERAIVAANFRTPQTLWRAIQAEAHTQDGSIGVRG
;
A
#
# COMPACT_ATOMS: atom_id res chain seq x y z
N MET A 1 15.49 -26.57 8.26
CA MET A 1 14.13 -26.02 8.32
C MET A 1 14.28 -24.51 8.19
N ASN A 2 13.89 -23.94 7.05
CA ASN A 2 14.01 -22.51 6.78
C ASN A 2 13.02 -21.74 7.65
N ASP A 3 13.54 -20.95 8.60
CA ASP A 3 12.80 -19.99 9.43
C ASP A 3 13.10 -18.55 8.99
N ALA A 4 13.42 -18.37 7.71
CA ALA A 4 13.55 -17.07 7.07
C ALA A 4 12.48 -17.01 5.98
N THR A 5 11.80 -15.86 5.85
CA THR A 5 10.88 -15.46 4.76
C THR A 5 9.39 -15.83 4.82
N ALA A 6 8.75 -15.82 5.99
CA ALA A 6 7.30 -15.58 6.05
C ALA A 6 6.98 -14.06 6.09
N GLU A 7 7.80 -13.28 6.82
CA GLU A 7 7.64 -11.82 6.93
C GLU A 7 7.93 -11.08 5.61
N GLU A 8 8.89 -11.55 4.80
CA GLU A 8 9.21 -10.92 3.51
C GLU A 8 8.23 -11.29 2.39
N ALA A 9 7.63 -12.49 2.42
CA ALA A 9 6.68 -12.93 1.41
C ALA A 9 5.31 -12.26 1.54
N TYR A 10 4.92 -11.88 2.75
CA TYR A 10 3.68 -11.14 2.98
C TYR A 10 3.80 -9.69 2.51
N ALA A 11 5.00 -9.10 2.60
CA ALA A 11 5.25 -7.76 2.12
C ALA A 11 4.93 -7.65 0.62
N ASP A 12 5.41 -8.57 -0.23
CA ASP A 12 5.15 -8.53 -1.68
C ASP A 12 3.82 -9.19 -2.11
N SER A 13 2.73 -8.94 -1.38
CA SER A 13 1.42 -9.52 -1.66
C SER A 13 0.27 -8.57 -1.30
N VAL A 14 -0.93 -8.84 -1.84
CA VAL A 14 -2.11 -8.02 -1.55
C VAL A 14 -2.47 -8.06 -0.06
N GLU A 15 -2.18 -9.17 0.60
CA GLU A 15 -2.36 -9.32 2.04
C GLU A 15 -1.39 -8.44 2.86
N GLY A 16 -0.19 -8.18 2.35
CA GLY A 16 0.73 -7.19 2.92
C GLY A 16 0.18 -5.78 2.82
N VAL A 17 -0.40 -5.43 1.67
CA VAL A 17 -1.11 -4.15 1.50
C VAL A 17 -2.28 -4.04 2.48
N CYS A 18 -3.08 -5.09 2.65
CA CYS A 18 -4.14 -5.11 3.67
C CYS A 18 -3.59 -4.85 5.08
N ALA A 19 -2.52 -5.55 5.48
CA ALA A 19 -1.91 -5.37 6.80
C ALA A 19 -1.35 -3.95 7.01
N LEU A 20 -0.73 -3.36 5.98
CA LEU A 20 -0.24 -1.98 6.02
C LEU A 20 -1.38 -0.96 6.15
N VAL A 21 -2.45 -1.15 5.37
CA VAL A 21 -3.63 -0.29 5.45
C VAL A 21 -4.26 -0.41 6.84
N ASP A 22 -4.41 -1.62 7.36
CA ASP A 22 -4.97 -1.88 8.69
C ASP A 22 -4.15 -1.19 9.79
N HIS A 23 -2.83 -1.29 9.71
CA HIS A 23 -1.90 -0.60 10.59
C HIS A 23 -2.11 0.92 10.56
N VAL A 24 -2.11 1.53 9.37
CA VAL A 24 -2.29 2.98 9.23
C VAL A 24 -3.67 3.45 9.68
N LEU A 25 -4.72 2.66 9.41
CA LEU A 25 -6.08 2.94 9.86
C LEU A 25 -6.17 2.89 11.39
N ARG A 26 -5.58 1.88 12.02
CA ARG A 26 -5.51 1.74 13.47
C ARG A 26 -4.78 2.92 14.12
N GLU A 27 -3.69 3.39 13.51
CA GLU A 27 -2.99 4.58 13.98
C GLU A 27 -3.81 5.87 13.79
N ALA A 28 -4.62 5.95 12.74
CA ALA A 28 -5.42 7.14 12.45
C ALA A 28 -6.69 7.23 13.32
N THR A 29 -7.38 6.11 13.54
CA THR A 29 -8.66 6.06 14.27
C THR A 29 -8.49 5.68 15.75
N GLY A 30 -7.37 5.05 16.11
CA GLY A 30 -7.14 4.48 17.43
C GLY A 30 -7.89 3.16 17.69
N GLU A 31 -8.65 2.66 16.71
CA GLU A 31 -9.48 1.45 16.81
C GLU A 31 -8.96 0.37 15.86
N ALA A 32 -9.11 -0.90 16.22
CA ALA A 32 -8.79 -2.00 15.32
C ALA A 32 -9.79 -1.98 14.14
N PRO A 33 -9.34 -1.80 12.90
CA PRO A 33 -10.22 -1.87 11.74
C PRO A 33 -10.83 -3.28 11.64
N PRO A 34 -12.02 -3.42 11.06
CA PRO A 34 -12.52 -4.74 10.68
C PRO A 34 -11.55 -5.33 9.65
N ASP A 35 -11.15 -6.60 9.84
CA ASP A 35 -10.23 -7.34 8.97
C ASP A 35 -10.35 -6.91 7.50
N THR A 36 -9.39 -6.12 7.04
CA THR A 36 -9.44 -5.51 5.72
C THR A 36 -9.15 -6.57 4.67
N THR A 37 -10.12 -6.85 3.80
CA THR A 37 -9.96 -7.78 2.68
C THR A 37 -9.50 -7.04 1.42
N PRO A 38 -8.91 -7.74 0.43
CA PRO A 38 -8.46 -7.16 -0.83
C PRO A 38 -9.54 -6.34 -1.57
N GLU A 39 -10.80 -6.72 -1.40
CA GLU A 39 -11.97 -6.10 -2.04
C GLU A 39 -12.69 -5.11 -1.11
N THR A 40 -12.23 -4.94 0.13
CA THR A 40 -12.83 -4.00 1.09
C THR A 40 -12.70 -2.57 0.58
N GLU A 41 -13.83 -1.86 0.52
CA GLU A 41 -13.87 -0.47 0.09
C GLU A 41 -13.38 0.47 1.21
N LEU A 42 -12.16 0.96 1.07
CA LEU A 42 -11.48 1.83 2.05
C LEU A 42 -11.92 3.29 1.93
N LEU A 43 -12.14 3.75 0.69
CA LEU A 43 -12.56 5.13 0.42
C LEU A 43 -14.05 5.36 0.66
N LEU A 44 -14.88 4.37 0.30
CA LEU A 44 -16.34 4.49 0.43
C LEU A 44 -16.83 4.29 1.86
N SER A 45 -16.04 3.62 2.70
CA SER A 45 -16.29 3.53 4.15
C SER A 45 -15.98 4.83 4.89
N GLY A 46 -15.37 5.83 4.23
CA GLY A 46 -14.98 7.09 4.86
C GLY A 46 -13.78 6.97 5.81
N LEU A 47 -13.08 5.83 5.79
CA LEU A 47 -11.92 5.56 6.65
C LEU A 47 -10.64 6.23 6.14
N LEU A 48 -10.59 6.55 4.84
CA LEU A 48 -9.45 7.20 4.19
C LEU A 48 -9.69 8.70 3.98
N ASP A 49 -9.16 9.51 4.89
CA ASP A 49 -8.97 10.95 4.69
C ASP A 49 -7.71 11.24 3.84
N SER A 50 -7.62 12.46 3.31
CA SER A 50 -6.46 12.92 2.51
C SER A 50 -5.12 12.73 3.22
N LEU A 51 -5.09 12.92 4.54
CA LEU A 51 -3.90 12.70 5.37
C LEU A 51 -3.55 11.21 5.49
N THR A 52 -4.56 10.36 5.67
CA THR A 52 -4.41 8.91 5.76
C THR A 52 -3.88 8.34 4.44
N ILE A 53 -4.39 8.83 3.30
CA ILE A 53 -3.90 8.47 1.97
C ILE A 53 -2.40 8.79 1.84
N MET A 54 -1.97 10.00 2.22
CA MET A 54 -0.56 10.38 2.16
C MET A 54 0.33 9.52 3.07
N LYS A 55 -0.16 9.12 4.24
CA LYS A 55 0.54 8.17 5.12
C LYS A 55 0.67 6.80 4.47
N ILE A 56 -0.41 6.26 3.91
CA ILE A 56 -0.39 4.98 3.20
C ILE A 56 0.62 5.02 2.06
N VAL A 57 0.62 6.07 1.25
CA VAL A 57 1.61 6.27 0.18
C VAL A 57 3.02 6.18 0.74
N THR A 58 3.33 6.96 1.78
CA THR A 58 4.68 7.02 2.37
C THR A 58 5.11 5.66 2.92
N VAL A 59 4.21 4.95 3.60
CA VAL A 59 4.48 3.64 4.19
C VAL A 59 4.68 2.58 3.10
N VAL A 60 3.86 2.61 2.04
CA VAL A 60 4.00 1.73 0.87
C VAL A 60 5.32 2.00 0.14
N GLU A 61 5.63 3.25 -0.19
CA GLU A 61 6.90 3.60 -0.83
C GLU A 61 8.09 3.12 -0.01
N SER A 62 8.03 3.29 1.31
CA SER A 62 9.08 2.81 2.22
C SER A 62 9.14 1.28 2.33
N ALA A 63 8.00 0.58 2.33
CA ALA A 63 7.95 -0.87 2.52
C ALA A 63 8.39 -1.63 1.26
N TYR A 64 8.00 -1.13 0.08
CA TYR A 64 8.27 -1.78 -1.20
C TYR A 64 9.46 -1.16 -1.95
N GLY A 65 10.04 -0.06 -1.44
CA GLY A 65 11.15 0.63 -2.09
C GLY A 65 10.80 1.27 -3.43
N ILE A 66 9.51 1.53 -3.67
CA ILE A 66 9.01 2.16 -4.89
C ILE A 66 8.71 3.64 -4.67
N ALA A 67 8.49 4.38 -5.76
CA ALA A 67 7.94 5.73 -5.72
C ALA A 67 6.64 5.76 -6.52
N LEU A 68 5.53 6.05 -5.86
CA LEU A 68 4.23 6.15 -6.52
C LEU A 68 4.15 7.51 -7.22
N ALA A 69 4.02 7.49 -8.55
CA ALA A 69 3.81 8.72 -9.30
C ALA A 69 2.50 9.40 -8.90
N GLU A 70 2.40 10.73 -9.01
CA GLU A 70 1.19 11.50 -8.68
C GLU A 70 -0.07 10.97 -9.39
N ARG A 71 0.08 10.48 -10.62
CA ARG A 71 -0.98 9.81 -11.41
C ARG A 71 -1.51 8.52 -10.75
N ALA A 72 -0.67 7.85 -9.97
CA ALA A 72 -1.00 6.65 -9.22
C ALA A 72 -1.60 7.01 -7.84
N ILE A 73 -1.28 8.21 -7.31
CA ILE A 73 -1.85 8.75 -6.07
C ILE A 73 -3.24 9.35 -6.35
N VAL A 74 -4.18 8.51 -6.79
CA VAL A 74 -5.56 8.90 -7.10
C VAL A 74 -6.54 8.07 -6.30
N ALA A 75 -7.66 8.67 -5.90
CA ALA A 75 -8.70 8.00 -5.12
C ALA A 75 -9.16 6.66 -5.75
N ALA A 76 -9.13 6.52 -7.08
CA ALA A 76 -9.42 5.26 -7.74
C ALA A 76 -8.51 4.10 -7.27
N ASN A 77 -7.21 4.36 -7.08
CA ASN A 77 -6.24 3.35 -6.68
C ASN A 77 -6.30 3.01 -5.18
N PHE A 78 -6.79 3.94 -4.36
CA PHE A 78 -7.01 3.70 -2.92
C PHE A 78 -8.43 3.20 -2.62
N ARG A 79 -9.24 2.85 -3.63
CA ARG A 79 -10.59 2.31 -3.38
C ARG A 79 -10.53 1.02 -2.57
N THR A 80 -9.63 0.13 -2.92
CA THR A 80 -9.47 -1.18 -2.28
C THR A 80 -7.97 -1.54 -2.21
N PRO A 81 -7.54 -2.36 -1.23
CA PRO A 81 -6.16 -2.82 -1.13
C PRO A 81 -5.69 -3.52 -2.41
N GLN A 82 -6.56 -4.27 -3.08
CA GLN A 82 -6.26 -4.93 -4.35
C GLN A 82 -5.93 -3.93 -5.47
N THR A 83 -6.62 -2.80 -5.52
CA THR A 83 -6.34 -1.77 -6.53
C THR A 83 -5.01 -1.08 -6.24
N LEU A 84 -4.71 -0.84 -4.95
CA LEU A 84 -3.43 -0.29 -4.52
C LEU A 84 -2.29 -1.25 -4.84
N TRP A 85 -2.45 -2.54 -4.57
CA TRP A 85 -1.47 -3.57 -4.92
C TRP A 85 -1.16 -3.62 -6.42
N ARG A 86 -2.17 -3.45 -7.28
CA ARG A 86 -1.97 -3.36 -8.73
C ARG A 86 -1.18 -2.11 -9.13
N ALA A 87 -1.43 -0.98 -8.48
CA ALA A 87 -0.66 0.24 -8.73
C ALA A 87 0.80 0.09 -8.31
N ILE A 88 1.06 -0.54 -7.16
CA ILE A 88 2.40 -0.86 -6.67
C ILE A 88 3.15 -1.73 -7.69
N GLN A 89 2.55 -2.84 -8.12
CA GLN A 89 3.17 -3.73 -9.12
C GLN A 89 3.45 -3.01 -10.45
N ALA A 90 2.53 -2.17 -10.92
CA ALA A 90 2.72 -1.41 -12.15
C ALA A 90 3.94 -0.47 -12.08
N GLU A 91 4.15 0.19 -10.94
CA GLU A 91 5.31 1.06 -10.74
C GLU A 91 6.59 0.26 -10.47
N ALA A 92 6.53 -0.84 -9.71
CA ALA A 92 7.67 -1.72 -9.47
C ALA A 92 8.28 -2.27 -10.77
N HIS A 93 7.44 -2.72 -11.71
CA HIS A 93 7.88 -3.15 -13.05
C HIS A 93 8.42 -2.01 -13.91
N THR A 94 8.00 -0.77 -13.66
CA THR A 94 8.44 0.40 -14.42
C THR A 94 9.80 0.92 -13.91
N GLN A 95 10.07 0.79 -12.61
CA GLN A 95 11.30 1.27 -11.97
C GLN A 95 12.51 0.36 -12.18
N ASP A 96 12.31 -0.95 -12.41
CA ASP A 96 13.37 -1.90 -12.82
C ASP A 96 14.12 -1.48 -14.10
N GLY A 97 13.47 -0.68 -14.96
CA GLY A 97 14.09 -0.11 -16.17
C GLY A 97 14.76 1.26 -16.00
N SER A 98 14.68 1.90 -14.82
CA SER A 98 15.05 3.31 -14.63
C SER A 98 16.12 3.49 -13.56
N ILE A 99 17.27 2.83 -13.70
CA ILE A 99 18.52 3.29 -13.07
C ILE A 99 18.94 4.56 -13.81
N GLY A 100 18.49 5.72 -13.33
CA GLY A 100 18.77 6.98 -14.01
C GLY A 100 18.51 8.22 -13.18
N VAL A 101 19.60 8.79 -12.66
CA VAL A 101 19.80 10.19 -12.28
C VAL A 101 19.08 10.70 -11.02
N ARG A 102 19.76 10.58 -9.87
CA ARG A 102 19.69 11.60 -8.81
C ARG A 102 20.87 12.54 -9.00
N GLY A 103 20.59 13.73 -9.53
CA GLY A 103 21.49 14.89 -9.51
C GLY A 103 21.40 15.65 -8.19
#